data_AF-A0A0F9FFE5-F1
#
_entry.id   AF-A0A0F9FFE5-F1
#
_cell.length_a   1.000
_cell.length_b   1.000
_cell.length_c   1.000
_cell.angle_alpha   90.00
_cell.angle_beta   90.00
_cell.angle_gamma   90.00
#
_symmetry.space_group_name_H-M   'P 1'
#
loop_
_entity.id
_entity.type
_entity.pdbx_description
1 polymer ?
#
loop_
_entity_poly.entity_id
_entity_poly.type
_entity_poly.pdbx_seq_one_letter_code
_entity_poly.pdbx_strand_id
1 'polypeptide(L)'
;EILGSLFQDLDNIFGGNIPSVIIPVYKILIQNEIIGGNIELSYRGAGFLFDFDIEKKVEWEDYKYGTINFNTGDPLRKINFGVIYDQHPHGPVAVQFASPDGKFYPVITNMTLGNFERILDRCCHKNLIPFGRLGSFRYLNMDEAIDTAMQIAILAVSWGKMSFSERKKWWLNIYKETS
;
A
#
# COMPACT_ATOMS: atom_id res chain seq x y z
N GLU A 1 19.26 -9.17 1.03
CA GLU A 1 20.39 -8.87 1.93
C GLU A 1 20.24 -7.53 2.65
N ILE A 2 19.96 -6.42 1.96
CA ILE A 2 19.81 -5.06 2.56
C ILE A 2 18.74 -4.96 3.67
N LEU A 3 17.62 -5.70 3.54
CA LEU A 3 16.59 -5.70 4.60
C LEU A 3 17.04 -6.47 5.84
N GLY A 4 17.88 -7.50 5.70
CA GLY A 4 18.34 -8.33 6.81
C GLY A 4 19.25 -7.57 7.77
N SER A 5 20.15 -6.72 7.26
CA SER A 5 21.02 -5.90 8.10
C SER A 5 20.24 -4.82 8.85
N LEU A 6 19.23 -4.21 8.22
CA LEU A 6 18.39 -3.18 8.86
C LEU A 6 17.63 -3.72 10.08
N PHE A 7 17.12 -4.96 10.02
CA PHE A 7 16.44 -5.59 11.15
C PHE A 7 17.41 -5.95 12.29
N GLN A 8 18.64 -6.35 11.96
CA GLN A 8 19.69 -6.66 12.92
C GLN A 8 20.16 -5.41 13.68
N ASP A 9 20.28 -4.28 12.99
CA ASP A 9 20.63 -2.99 13.61
C ASP A 9 19.52 -2.50 14.53
N LEU A 10 18.25 -2.68 14.15
CA LEU A 10 17.12 -2.36 15.01
C LEU A 10 17.14 -3.22 16.29
N ASP A 11 17.32 -4.55 16.17
CA ASP A 11 17.35 -5.46 17.34
C ASP A 11 18.43 -5.07 18.37
N ASN A 12 19.58 -4.60 17.88
CA ASN A 12 20.67 -4.09 18.71
C ASN A 12 20.34 -2.75 19.39
N ILE A 13 19.57 -1.87 18.72
CA ILE A 13 19.14 -0.56 19.27
C ILE A 13 18.04 -0.72 20.34
N PHE A 14 17.12 -1.66 20.16
CA PHE A 14 15.93 -1.82 21.02
C PHE A 14 16.03 -2.98 22.03
N GLY A 15 17.21 -3.59 22.19
CA GLY A 15 17.50 -4.52 23.28
C GLY A 15 16.71 -5.83 23.24
N GLY A 16 16.48 -6.39 22.04
CA GLY A 16 15.84 -7.70 21.88
C GLY A 16 14.34 -7.76 22.23
N ASN A 17 13.68 -6.62 22.42
CA ASN A 17 12.23 -6.52 22.68
C ASN A 17 11.46 -5.96 21.47
N ILE A 18 12.01 -6.09 20.26
CA ILE A 18 11.30 -5.70 19.05
C ILE A 18 10.11 -6.65 18.88
N PRO A 19 8.89 -6.14 18.63
CA PRO A 19 7.78 -7.00 18.21
C PRO A 19 8.27 -7.81 17.02
N SER A 20 8.28 -9.13 17.18
CA SER A 20 8.67 -10.07 16.15
C SER A 20 7.91 -9.74 14.86
N VAL A 21 8.63 -9.04 13.99
CA VAL A 21 8.38 -8.77 12.59
C VAL A 21 7.34 -7.68 12.25
N ILE A 22 7.85 -6.47 11.96
CA ILE A 22 7.20 -5.51 11.04
C ILE A 22 7.22 -6.17 9.63
N ILE A 23 6.23 -7.00 9.33
CA ILE A 23 6.09 -7.66 8.02
C ILE A 23 5.25 -6.76 7.12
N PRO A 24 5.71 -6.43 5.90
CA PRO A 24 4.83 -5.89 4.87
C PRO A 24 3.70 -6.90 4.65
N VAL A 25 2.48 -6.56 5.05
CA VAL A 25 1.34 -7.50 5.15
C VAL A 25 1.00 -8.18 3.83
N TYR A 26 1.49 -7.69 2.68
CA TYR A 26 1.36 -8.46 1.45
C TYR A 26 2.02 -9.85 1.57
N LYS A 27 3.06 -10.04 2.41
CA LYS A 27 3.55 -11.37 2.80
C LYS A 27 2.62 -12.12 3.75
N ILE A 28 1.96 -11.43 4.68
CA ILE A 28 0.94 -12.00 5.58
C ILE A 28 -0.30 -12.49 4.78
N LEU A 29 -0.62 -11.84 3.65
CA LEU A 29 -1.71 -12.21 2.74
C LEU A 29 -1.30 -13.23 1.67
N ILE A 30 0.00 -13.37 1.38
CA ILE A 30 0.53 -14.38 0.45
C ILE A 30 0.82 -15.70 1.17
N GLN A 31 1.06 -15.68 2.49
CA GLN A 31 1.12 -16.89 3.30
C GLN A 31 -0.21 -17.09 4.03
N ASN A 32 -1.16 -17.73 3.33
CA ASN A 32 -2.34 -18.41 3.92
C ASN A 32 -1.98 -19.26 5.16
N GLU A 33 -0.71 -19.62 5.31
CA GLU A 33 -0.12 -20.37 6.41
C GLU A 33 -0.05 -19.60 7.75
N ILE A 34 0.09 -18.27 7.74
CA ILE A 34 0.24 -17.51 9.00
C ILE A 34 -1.12 -17.19 9.63
N ILE A 35 -2.21 -17.07 8.86
CA ILE A 35 -3.47 -16.54 9.38
C ILE A 35 -4.58 -17.61 9.56
N GLY A 36 -4.46 -18.79 8.97
CA GLY A 36 -5.35 -19.93 9.24
C GLY A 36 -6.80 -19.71 8.79
N GLY A 37 -7.12 -20.11 7.56
CA GLY A 37 -8.48 -20.10 7.00
C GLY A 37 -8.63 -19.20 5.79
N ASN A 38 -9.56 -19.57 4.90
CA ASN A 38 -9.84 -18.89 3.63
C ASN A 38 -10.58 -17.55 3.89
N ILE A 39 -9.84 -16.51 4.27
CA ILE A 39 -10.36 -15.14 4.30
C ILE A 39 -9.72 -14.40 3.13
N GLU A 40 -10.55 -13.99 2.17
CA GLU A 40 -10.10 -13.27 0.99
C GLU A 40 -10.36 -11.77 1.13
N LEU A 41 -9.34 -10.98 0.78
CA LEU A 41 -9.44 -9.54 0.60
C LEU A 41 -9.39 -9.23 -0.90
N SER A 42 -10.30 -8.36 -1.34
CA SER A 42 -10.35 -7.93 -2.73
C SER A 42 -9.46 -6.71 -2.97
N TYR A 43 -8.62 -6.79 -4.00
CA TYR A 43 -7.78 -5.70 -4.47
C TYR A 43 -7.98 -5.52 -5.97
N ARG A 44 -7.83 -4.28 -6.43
CA ARG A 44 -7.85 -3.92 -7.85
C ARG A 44 -6.44 -3.71 -8.36
N GLY A 45 -6.16 -4.25 -9.54
CA GLY A 45 -4.93 -4.06 -10.28
C GLY A 45 -4.94 -2.82 -11.16
N ALA A 46 -3.75 -2.41 -11.60
CA ALA A 46 -3.56 -1.37 -12.60
C ALA A 46 -2.54 -1.84 -13.64
N GLY A 47 -2.94 -1.83 -14.91
CA GLY A 47 -2.06 -2.12 -16.04
C GLY A 47 -1.54 -0.82 -16.67
N PHE A 48 -0.33 -0.87 -17.21
CA PHE A 48 0.31 0.28 -17.86
C PHE A 48 0.92 -0.14 -19.19
N LEU A 49 0.59 0.57 -20.26
CA LEU A 49 1.32 0.52 -21.52
C LEU A 49 2.20 1.77 -21.62
N PHE A 50 3.51 1.56 -21.67
CA PHE A 50 4.48 2.64 -21.81
C PHE A 50 4.85 2.84 -23.27
N ASP A 51 4.79 4.08 -23.72
CA ASP A 51 5.32 4.52 -25.00
C ASP A 51 6.51 5.44 -24.75
N PHE A 52 7.64 5.08 -25.34
CA PHE A 52 8.91 5.81 -25.26
C PHE A 52 9.21 6.57 -26.57
N ASP A 53 8.44 6.34 -27.64
CA ASP A 53 8.63 6.92 -28.99
C ASP A 53 7.66 8.11 -29.22
N ILE A 54 7.76 9.10 -28.34
CA ILE A 54 6.92 10.31 -28.29
C ILE A 54 6.98 11.13 -29.60
N GLU A 55 8.10 11.03 -30.32
CA GLU A 55 8.34 11.76 -31.57
C GLU A 55 7.43 11.30 -32.72
N LYS A 56 6.88 10.08 -32.66
CA LYS A 56 6.22 9.48 -33.83
C LYS A 56 4.71 9.50 -33.81
N LYS A 57 4.04 9.71 -32.68
CA LYS A 57 2.57 9.57 -32.64
C LYS A 57 1.92 10.55 -31.67
N VAL A 58 1.00 11.31 -32.25
CA VAL A 58 -0.03 12.17 -31.66
C VAL A 58 0.42 13.61 -31.40
N GLU A 59 -0.32 14.59 -31.93
CA GLU A 59 -0.34 15.96 -31.40
C GLU A 59 -0.89 15.89 -29.96
N TRP A 60 -0.05 15.73 -28.94
CA TRP A 60 -0.53 15.59 -27.56
C TRP A 60 -0.52 16.94 -26.83
N GLU A 61 -1.35 17.86 -27.30
CA GLU A 61 -2.06 18.86 -26.48
C GLU A 61 -1.20 19.61 -25.42
N ASP A 62 -0.40 20.56 -25.92
CA ASP A 62 0.27 21.68 -25.22
C ASP A 62 1.37 21.42 -24.17
N TYR A 63 1.80 20.18 -23.90
CA TYR A 63 2.82 19.91 -22.85
C TYR A 63 2.44 20.50 -21.48
N LYS A 64 1.14 20.77 -21.26
CA LYS A 64 0.67 21.55 -20.11
C LYS A 64 0.21 20.68 -18.95
N TYR A 65 -0.16 19.43 -19.23
CA TYR A 65 -0.83 18.55 -18.27
C TYR A 65 -0.06 17.25 -18.06
N GLY A 66 0.17 16.90 -16.80
CA GLY A 66 0.80 15.62 -16.42
C GLY A 66 -0.13 14.41 -16.57
N THR A 67 -1.45 14.59 -16.61
CA THR A 67 -2.42 13.50 -16.76
C THR A 67 -3.71 13.97 -17.42
N ILE A 68 -4.27 13.14 -18.29
CA ILE A 68 -5.59 13.32 -18.92
C ILE A 68 -6.44 12.09 -18.60
N ASN A 69 -7.61 12.29 -17.99
CA ASN A 69 -8.53 11.21 -17.65
C ASN A 69 -9.54 10.99 -18.78
N PHE A 70 -9.87 9.74 -19.08
CA PHE A 70 -10.90 9.39 -20.04
C PHE A 70 -12.19 9.02 -19.32
N ASN A 71 -13.34 9.39 -19.88
CA ASN A 71 -14.67 9.14 -19.30
C ASN A 71 -15.32 7.83 -19.79
N THR A 72 -14.72 7.12 -20.75
CA THR A 72 -15.29 5.95 -21.43
C THR A 72 -14.96 4.59 -20.80
N GLY A 73 -14.18 4.58 -19.70
CA GLY A 73 -13.93 3.38 -18.89
C GLY A 73 -12.68 2.57 -19.27
N ASP A 74 -12.22 2.63 -20.53
CA ASP A 74 -10.92 2.08 -20.91
C ASP A 74 -10.37 2.73 -22.21
N PRO A 75 -9.12 3.22 -22.24
CA PRO A 75 -8.21 3.40 -21.11
C PRO A 75 -8.77 4.31 -20.01
N LEU A 76 -8.25 4.21 -18.79
CA LEU A 76 -8.68 5.06 -17.66
C LEU A 76 -8.10 6.47 -17.76
N ARG A 77 -6.80 6.56 -18.07
CA ARG A 77 -6.08 7.82 -18.20
C ARG A 77 -4.80 7.65 -19.00
N LYS A 78 -4.30 8.77 -19.50
CA LYS A 78 -2.97 8.91 -20.08
C LYS A 78 -2.12 9.79 -19.18
N ILE A 79 -0.87 9.40 -18.94
CA ILE A 79 0.07 10.01 -17.98
C ILE A 79 1.30 10.45 -18.77
N ASN A 80 1.77 11.66 -18.51
CA ASN A 80 2.93 12.24 -19.16
C ASN A 80 4.03 12.52 -18.13
N PHE A 81 5.05 11.68 -18.13
CA PHE A 81 6.17 11.82 -17.21
C PHE A 81 7.11 12.96 -17.57
N GLY A 82 7.16 13.36 -18.85
CA GLY A 82 7.91 14.55 -19.29
C GLY A 82 7.42 15.83 -18.62
N VAL A 83 6.10 16.01 -18.49
CA VAL A 83 5.50 17.16 -17.78
C VAL A 83 5.64 17.03 -16.27
N ILE A 84 5.38 15.83 -15.71
CA ILE A 84 5.43 15.60 -14.25
C ILE A 84 6.83 15.82 -13.68
N TYR A 85 7.87 15.46 -14.44
CA TYR A 85 9.27 15.54 -14.02
C TYR A 85 10.07 16.67 -14.67
N ASP A 86 9.41 17.54 -15.45
CA ASP A 86 10.04 18.66 -16.16
C ASP A 86 11.21 18.22 -17.08
N GLN A 87 11.01 17.11 -17.81
CA GLN A 87 12.00 16.49 -18.70
C GLN A 87 11.75 16.83 -20.18
N HIS A 88 11.32 18.06 -20.48
CA HIS A 88 10.94 18.44 -21.85
C HIS A 88 12.12 18.44 -22.84
N PRO A 89 11.93 18.00 -24.11
CA PRO A 89 10.72 17.41 -24.71
C PRO A 89 10.64 15.88 -24.60
N HIS A 90 11.51 15.25 -23.80
CA HIS A 90 11.74 13.81 -23.78
C HIS A 90 11.31 13.18 -22.44
N GLY A 91 10.12 12.59 -22.37
CA GLY A 91 9.72 11.85 -21.18
C GLY A 91 8.57 10.89 -21.44
N PRO A 92 8.69 9.62 -21.00
CA PRO A 92 7.77 8.55 -21.42
C PRO A 92 6.32 8.90 -21.13
N VAL A 93 5.44 8.29 -21.91
CA VAL A 93 4.01 8.38 -21.72
C VAL A 93 3.49 7.02 -21.30
N ALA A 94 2.58 6.97 -20.33
CA ALA A 94 1.88 5.76 -19.98
C ALA A 94 0.38 5.89 -20.21
N VAL A 95 -0.23 4.84 -20.73
CA VAL A 95 -1.68 4.67 -20.74
C VAL A 95 -2.05 3.65 -19.66
N GLN A 96 -2.92 4.04 -18.74
CA GLN A 96 -3.35 3.19 -17.64
C GLN A 96 -4.69 2.53 -17.95
N PHE A 97 -4.80 1.24 -17.63
CA PHE A 97 -5.99 0.41 -17.79
C PHE A 97 -6.35 -0.23 -16.45
N ALA A 98 -7.63 -0.57 -16.26
CA ALA A 98 -8.01 -1.41 -15.15
C ALA A 98 -7.45 -2.83 -15.38
N SER A 99 -6.78 -3.41 -14.39
CA SER A 99 -6.25 -4.76 -14.49
C SER A 99 -6.91 -5.70 -13.48
N PRO A 100 -7.27 -6.94 -13.86
CA PRO A 100 -7.63 -7.98 -12.91
C PRO A 100 -6.40 -8.47 -12.12
N ASP A 101 -5.20 -8.29 -12.68
CA ASP A 101 -3.94 -8.76 -12.12
C ASP A 101 -3.24 -7.66 -11.30
N GLY A 102 -2.63 -8.09 -10.20
CA GLY A 102 -1.89 -7.23 -9.27
C GLY A 102 -2.76 -6.64 -8.15
N LYS A 103 -2.12 -6.31 -7.02
CA LYS A 103 -2.79 -5.74 -5.83
C LYS A 103 -2.30 -4.31 -5.64
N PHE A 104 -3.00 -3.32 -6.21
CA PHE A 104 -2.62 -1.91 -6.11
C PHE A 104 -3.54 -1.10 -5.20
N TYR A 105 -4.85 -1.36 -5.27
CA TYR A 105 -5.86 -0.60 -4.54
C TYR A 105 -6.79 -1.55 -3.78
N PRO A 106 -7.07 -1.32 -2.48
CA PRO A 106 -8.08 -2.11 -1.77
C PRO A 106 -9.48 -1.83 -2.34
N VAL A 107 -10.31 -2.87 -2.47
CA VAL A 107 -11.72 -2.73 -2.86
C VAL A 107 -12.55 -2.70 -1.57
N ILE A 108 -12.99 -1.50 -1.19
CA ILE A 108 -13.66 -1.26 0.09
C ILE A 108 -15.17 -1.48 -0.07
N THR A 109 -15.66 -2.56 0.52
CA THR A 109 -17.07 -2.92 0.67
C THR A 109 -17.34 -3.39 2.09
N ASN A 110 -18.60 -3.38 2.55
CA ASN A 110 -18.95 -3.88 3.88
C ASN A 110 -18.46 -5.32 4.12
N MET A 111 -18.53 -6.17 3.08
CA MET A 111 -18.04 -7.55 3.15
C MET A 111 -16.53 -7.63 3.34
N THR A 112 -15.76 -6.89 2.53
CA THR A 112 -14.29 -6.89 2.63
C THR A 112 -13.80 -6.24 3.92
N LEU A 113 -14.55 -5.28 4.48
CA LEU A 113 -14.26 -4.69 5.78
C LEU A 113 -14.44 -5.69 6.92
N GLY A 114 -15.54 -6.44 6.93
CA GLY A 114 -15.71 -7.53 7.90
C GLY A 114 -14.62 -8.60 7.79
N ASN A 115 -14.16 -8.91 6.57
CA ASN A 115 -13.02 -9.80 6.36
C ASN A 115 -11.71 -9.21 6.91
N PHE A 116 -11.47 -7.91 6.69
CA PHE A 116 -10.29 -7.23 7.19
C PHE A 116 -10.26 -7.16 8.72
N GLU A 117 -11.38 -6.89 9.39
CA GLU A 117 -11.48 -6.90 10.85
C GLU A 117 -11.10 -8.27 11.45
N ARG A 118 -11.50 -9.37 10.80
CA ARG A 118 -11.11 -10.73 11.22
C ARG A 118 -9.62 -10.99 11.05
N ILE A 119 -9.01 -10.46 10.00
CA ILE A 119 -7.56 -10.50 9.79
C ILE A 119 -6.85 -9.68 10.87
N LEU A 120 -7.37 -8.49 11.16
CA LEU A 120 -6.84 -7.59 12.17
C LEU A 120 -6.81 -8.24 13.56
N ASP A 121 -7.90 -8.90 13.96
CA ASP A 121 -7.96 -9.64 15.21
C ASP A 121 -6.84 -10.69 15.30
N ARG A 122 -6.58 -11.41 14.21
CA ARG A 122 -5.51 -12.42 14.17
C ARG A 122 -4.13 -11.78 14.25
N CYS A 123 -3.92 -10.64 13.59
CA CYS A 123 -2.67 -9.87 13.71
C CYS A 123 -2.42 -9.45 15.17
N CYS A 124 -3.44 -8.93 15.85
CA CYS A 124 -3.34 -8.53 17.26
C CYS A 124 -2.98 -9.69 18.19
N HIS A 125 -3.54 -10.89 17.97
CA HIS A 125 -3.19 -12.12 18.72
C HIS A 125 -1.76 -12.58 18.45
N LYS A 126 -1.31 -12.50 17.19
CA LYS A 126 0.03 -12.91 16.77
C LYS A 126 1.11 -11.85 16.98
N ASN A 127 0.77 -10.72 17.61
CA ASN A 127 1.67 -9.60 17.81
C ASN A 127 2.24 -9.03 16.50
N LEU A 128 1.44 -9.05 15.43
CA LEU A 128 1.80 -8.53 14.10
C LEU A 128 1.22 -7.12 13.90
N ILE A 129 1.98 -6.24 13.27
CA ILE A 129 1.54 -4.89 12.91
C ILE A 129 1.25 -4.84 11.41
N PRO A 130 -0.02 -4.78 10.98
CA PRO A 130 -0.30 -4.54 9.59
C PRO A 130 0.13 -3.14 9.14
N PHE A 131 0.65 -2.92 7.94
CA PHE A 131 1.06 -1.57 7.53
C PHE A 131 1.04 -1.32 6.02
N GLY A 132 1.01 -0.03 5.66
CA GLY A 132 0.97 0.46 4.28
C GLY A 132 -0.37 0.21 3.60
N ARG A 133 -0.57 0.78 2.41
CA ARG A 133 -1.85 0.73 1.67
C ARG A 133 -2.47 -0.67 1.64
N LEU A 134 -1.67 -1.68 1.28
CA LEU A 134 -2.15 -3.05 1.15
C LEU A 134 -2.37 -3.73 2.50
N GLY A 135 -1.54 -3.41 3.49
CA GLY A 135 -1.59 -4.08 4.78
C GLY A 135 -2.58 -3.54 5.76
N SER A 136 -2.79 -2.23 5.75
CA SER A 136 -3.86 -1.58 6.49
C SER A 136 -5.19 -1.60 5.76
N PHE A 137 -5.24 -2.18 4.54
CA PHE A 137 -6.42 -2.21 3.67
C PHE A 137 -7.09 -0.83 3.49
N ARG A 138 -6.26 0.22 3.36
CA ARG A 138 -6.68 1.62 3.26
C ARG A 138 -6.22 2.21 1.94
N TYR A 139 -6.98 3.15 1.39
CA TYR A 139 -6.57 3.89 0.20
C TYR A 139 -5.63 5.03 0.63
N LEU A 140 -4.33 4.76 0.66
CA LEU A 140 -3.31 5.74 1.11
C LEU A 140 -2.56 6.35 -0.06
N ASN A 141 -2.46 7.68 -0.09
CA ASN A 141 -1.45 8.41 -0.85
C ASN A 141 -0.05 8.21 -0.23
N MET A 142 1.00 8.67 -0.92
CA MET A 142 2.39 8.41 -0.49
C MET A 142 2.73 9.12 0.82
N ASP A 143 2.31 10.37 0.96
CA ASP A 143 2.45 11.18 2.17
C ASP A 143 1.70 10.56 3.36
N GLU A 144 0.46 10.13 3.17
CA GLU A 144 -0.32 9.43 4.20
C GLU A 144 0.31 8.09 4.59
N ALA A 145 0.91 7.38 3.63
CA ALA A 145 1.64 6.14 3.91
C ALA A 145 2.91 6.39 4.71
N ILE A 146 3.63 7.49 4.46
CA ILE A 146 4.80 7.92 5.24
C ILE A 146 4.38 8.30 6.66
N ASP A 147 3.34 9.11 6.81
CA ASP A 147 2.81 9.50 8.13
C ASP A 147 2.39 8.27 8.95
N THR A 148 1.62 7.36 8.32
CA THR A 148 1.24 6.08 8.94
C THR A 148 2.47 5.27 9.36
N ALA A 149 3.53 5.25 8.54
CA ALA A 149 4.76 4.53 8.86
C ALA A 149 5.48 5.14 10.07
N MET A 150 5.53 6.48 10.18
CA MET A 150 6.11 7.17 11.34
C MET A 150 5.34 6.86 12.63
N GLN A 151 4.00 6.90 12.58
CA GLN A 151 3.16 6.53 13.72
C GLN A 151 3.38 5.07 14.16
N ILE A 152 3.50 4.16 13.19
CA ILE A 152 3.81 2.75 13.46
C ILE A 152 5.21 2.57 14.06
N ALA A 153 6.21 3.33 13.62
CA ALA A 153 7.56 3.25 14.17
C ALA A 153 7.59 3.60 15.66
N ILE A 154 6.85 4.64 16.06
CA ILE A 154 6.67 5.02 17.47
C ILE A 154 5.96 3.89 18.25
N LEU A 155 4.89 3.34 17.65
CA LEU A 155 4.11 2.26 18.26
C LEU A 155 4.89 0.96 18.44
N ALA A 156 5.79 0.63 17.50
CA ALA A 156 6.50 -0.63 17.48
C ALA A 156 7.27 -0.90 18.78
N VAL A 157 7.79 0.16 19.42
CA VAL A 157 8.52 0.08 20.70
C VAL A 157 7.64 -0.44 21.86
N SER A 158 6.34 -0.15 21.83
CA SER A 158 5.39 -0.55 22.88
C SER A 158 4.48 -1.71 22.46
N TRP A 159 4.40 -2.03 21.17
CA TRP A 159 3.45 -3.02 20.61
C TRP A 159 3.49 -4.38 21.29
N GLY A 160 4.70 -4.93 21.50
CA GLY A 160 4.89 -6.22 22.18
C GLY A 160 4.39 -6.25 23.62
N LYS A 161 4.32 -5.08 24.27
CA LYS A 161 3.87 -4.91 25.66
C LYS A 161 2.37 -4.61 25.77
N MET A 162 1.73 -4.18 24.68
CA MET A 162 0.30 -3.91 24.64
C MET A 162 -0.51 -5.20 24.73
N SER A 163 -1.62 -5.15 25.45
CA SER A 163 -2.65 -6.19 25.42
C SER A 163 -3.36 -6.26 24.06
N PHE A 164 -4.04 -7.38 23.80
CA PHE A 164 -4.88 -7.54 22.61
C PHE A 164 -5.88 -6.38 22.43
N SER A 165 -6.58 -6.00 23.51
CA SER A 165 -7.59 -4.93 23.48
C SER A 165 -6.99 -3.57 23.14
N GLU A 166 -5.80 -3.26 23.65
CA GLU A 166 -5.08 -2.03 23.34
C GLU A 166 -4.64 -1.99 21.88
N ARG A 167 -4.07 -3.08 21.37
CA ARG A 167 -3.69 -3.22 19.95
C ARG A 167 -4.89 -3.02 19.02
N LYS A 168 -6.03 -3.65 19.34
CA LYS A 168 -7.28 -3.52 18.58
C LYS A 168 -7.83 -2.10 18.63
N LYS A 169 -7.84 -1.46 19.81
CA LYS A 169 -8.30 -0.07 19.98
C LYS A 169 -7.47 0.90 19.15
N TRP A 170 -6.14 0.75 19.16
CA TRP A 170 -5.24 1.59 18.38
C TRP A 170 -5.58 1.51 16.89
N TRP A 171 -5.75 0.30 16.36
CA TRP A 171 -6.10 0.10 14.96
C TRP A 171 -7.43 0.71 14.55
N LEU A 172 -8.46 0.57 15.40
CA LEU A 172 -9.76 1.16 15.14
C LEU A 172 -9.71 2.69 15.08
N ASN A 173 -8.80 3.33 15.84
CA ASN A 173 -8.62 4.77 15.78
C ASN A 173 -7.98 5.21 14.46
N ILE A 174 -6.87 4.58 14.07
CA ILE A 174 -6.18 4.86 12.80
C ILE A 174 -7.09 4.65 11.59
N TYR A 175 -7.94 3.62 11.65
CA TYR A 175 -8.88 3.34 10.59
C TYR A 175 -9.96 4.44 10.47
N LYS A 176 -10.53 4.89 11.60
CA LYS A 176 -11.59 5.92 11.64
C LYS A 176 -11.12 7.32 11.28
N GLU A 177 -9.87 7.66 11.54
CA GLU A 177 -9.34 9.00 11.25
C GLU A 177 -9.16 9.25 9.74
N THR A 178 -9.30 8.23 8.91
CA THR A 178 -8.99 8.30 7.47
C THR A 178 -10.05 7.71 6.55
N SER A 179 -11.22 7.41 7.11
CA SER A 179 -12.45 7.00 6.42
C SER A 179 -13.51 8.09 6.56
#